data_AF-A0A0A0RDP3-F1
#
_entry.id   AF-A0A0A0RDP3-F1
#
_cell.length_a   1.000
_cell.length_b   1.000
_cell.length_c   1.000
_cell.angle_alpha   90.00
_cell.angle_beta   90.00
_cell.angle_gamma   90.00
#
_symmetry.space_group_name_H-M   'P 1'
#
loop_
_entity.id
_entity.type
_entity.pdbx_description
1 polymer ?
#
loop_
_entity_poly.entity_id
_entity_poly.type
_entity_poly.pdbx_seq_one_letter_code
_entity_poly.pdbx_strand_id
1 'polypeptide(L)'
;KVKLTIADDLSQTKFEIFKEDGKTLVSKKVTLKDKSSTEEKFNEKGETSEKTIVRANGTRLEYTDIKSDGSGKAKEVLKDFTLEGTLAADGKTTLKVTEGTVTLR
;
A
#
# COMPACT_ATOMS: atom_id res chain seq x y z
N LYS A 1 15.41 -13.90 -4.74
CA LYS A 1 14.76 -14.65 -5.85
C LYS A 1 13.57 -13.84 -6.38
N VAL A 2 13.14 -14.06 -7.63
CA VAL A 2 12.02 -13.31 -8.25
C VAL A 2 11.00 -14.30 -8.80
N LYS A 3 9.70 -13.99 -8.66
CA LYS A 3 8.60 -14.76 -9.22
C LYS A 3 7.58 -13.83 -9.88
N LEU A 4 7.24 -14.13 -11.13
CA LEU A 4 6.10 -13.52 -11.82
C LEU A 4 5.01 -14.58 -11.96
N THR A 5 3.80 -14.26 -11.51
CA THR A 5 2.60 -15.09 -11.66
C THR A 5 1.57 -14.31 -12.48
N ILE A 6 1.02 -14.95 -13.51
CA ILE A 6 -0.03 -14.40 -14.37
C ILE A 6 -1.26 -15.29 -14.15
N ALA A 7 -2.42 -14.71 -13.90
CA ALA A 7 -3.66 -15.47 -13.78
C ALA A 7 -4.05 -16.09 -15.13
N ASP A 8 -4.67 -17.27 -15.12
CA ASP A 8 -5.05 -18.00 -16.36
C ASP A 8 -6.01 -17.20 -17.24
N ASP A 9 -6.89 -16.41 -16.64
CA ASP A 9 -7.83 -15.51 -17.31
C ASP A 9 -7.21 -14.15 -17.69
N LEU A 10 -5.91 -13.99 -17.46
CA LEU A 10 -5.13 -12.77 -17.67
C LEU A 10 -5.65 -11.53 -16.90
N SER A 11 -6.49 -11.72 -15.89
CA SER A 11 -7.10 -10.62 -15.13
C SER A 11 -6.15 -9.96 -14.13
N GLN A 12 -5.03 -10.60 -13.83
CA GLN A 12 -4.10 -10.17 -12.79
C GLN A 12 -2.67 -10.62 -13.09
N THR A 13 -1.71 -9.77 -12.72
CA THR A 13 -0.31 -10.15 -12.54
C THR A 13 0.14 -9.95 -11.10
N LYS A 14 1.01 -10.82 -10.62
CA LYS A 14 1.65 -10.74 -9.31
C LYS A 14 3.16 -10.90 -9.47
N PHE A 15 3.91 -9.90 -9.07
CA PHE A 15 5.36 -9.87 -9.11
C PHE A 15 5.92 -9.83 -7.70
N GLU A 16 6.69 -10.85 -7.32
CA GLU A 16 7.18 -11.06 -5.96
C GLU A 16 8.71 -11.15 -5.96
N ILE A 17 9.34 -10.44 -5.02
CA ILE A 17 10.77 -10.52 -4.75
C ILE A 17 10.94 -11.12 -3.36
N PHE A 18 11.81 -12.13 -3.26
CA PHE A 18 12.12 -12.87 -2.04
C PHE A 18 13.59 -12.70 -1.65
N LYS A 19 13.89 -12.90 -0.37
CA LYS A 19 15.25 -13.12 0.12
C LYS A 19 15.87 -14.38 -0.52
N GLU A 20 17.12 -14.65 -0.18
CA GLU A 20 17.88 -15.78 -0.71
C GLU A 20 17.21 -17.14 -0.40
N ASP A 21 16.58 -17.24 0.79
CA ASP A 21 15.81 -18.41 1.22
C ASP A 21 14.66 -18.78 0.25
N GLY A 22 14.20 -17.84 -0.58
CA GLY A 22 13.07 -18.01 -1.49
C GLY A 22 11.71 -18.10 -0.80
N LYS A 23 11.62 -17.78 0.49
CA LYS A 23 10.41 -17.86 1.31
C LYS A 23 10.03 -16.49 1.86
N THR A 24 11.00 -15.74 2.38
CA THR A 24 10.74 -14.44 2.98
C THR A 24 10.56 -13.39 1.89
N LEU A 25 9.38 -12.76 1.86
CA LEU A 25 9.10 -11.67 0.93
C LEU A 25 9.93 -10.42 1.26
N VAL A 26 10.37 -9.73 0.22
CA VAL A 26 11.00 -8.41 0.27
C VAL A 26 10.02 -7.38 -0.28
N SER A 27 9.41 -7.68 -1.43
CA SER A 27 8.35 -6.86 -2.02
C SER A 27 7.38 -7.70 -2.84
N LYS A 28 6.18 -7.15 -3.01
CA LYS A 28 5.11 -7.75 -3.81
C LYS A 28 4.33 -6.66 -4.52
N LYS A 29 4.16 -6.78 -5.83
CA LYS A 29 3.30 -5.93 -6.64
C LYS A 29 2.20 -6.75 -7.29
N VAL A 30 0.96 -6.34 -7.11
CA VAL A 30 -0.22 -6.93 -7.76
C VAL A 30 -0.83 -5.88 -8.67
N THR A 31 -1.07 -6.22 -9.93
CA THR A 31 -1.75 -5.35 -10.89
C THR A 31 -2.98 -6.07 -11.44
N LEU A 32 -4.13 -5.40 -11.42
CA LEU A 32 -5.42 -5.94 -11.85
C LEU A 32 -5.78 -5.48 -13.28
N LYS A 33 -6.81 -6.11 -13.86
CA LYS A 33 -7.32 -5.80 -15.21
C LYS A 33 -7.77 -4.35 -15.39
N ASP A 34 -8.24 -3.70 -14.33
CA ASP A 34 -8.66 -2.30 -14.33
C ASP A 34 -7.46 -1.33 -14.25
N LYS A 35 -6.23 -1.87 -14.28
CA LYS A 35 -4.94 -1.18 -14.18
C LYS A 35 -4.66 -0.58 -12.81
N SER A 36 -5.51 -0.83 -11.81
CA SER A 36 -5.16 -0.55 -10.42
C SER A 36 -4.04 -1.50 -9.95
N SER A 37 -3.26 -1.05 -8.98
CA SER A 37 -2.19 -1.87 -8.41
C SER A 37 -1.99 -1.64 -6.93
N THR A 38 -1.47 -2.66 -6.27
CA THR A 38 -1.02 -2.61 -4.88
C THR A 38 0.43 -3.07 -4.83
N GLU A 39 1.28 -2.28 -4.20
CA GLU A 39 2.69 -2.60 -3.95
C GLU A 39 2.94 -2.62 -2.45
N GLU A 40 3.52 -3.71 -1.96
CA GLU A 40 3.83 -3.97 -0.54
C GLU A 40 5.34 -4.19 -0.39
N LYS A 41 5.94 -3.59 0.63
CA LYS A 41 7.29 -3.93 1.10
C LYS A 41 7.19 -4.60 2.46
N PHE A 42 8.13 -5.50 2.73
CA PHE A 42 8.14 -6.30 3.95
C PHE A 42 9.45 -6.11 4.72
N ASN A 43 9.35 -6.09 6.04
CA ASN A 43 10.50 -6.03 6.93
C ASN A 43 11.20 -7.40 7.02
N GLU A 44 12.24 -7.50 7.84
CA GLU A 44 13.02 -8.74 7.95
C GLU A 44 12.24 -9.94 8.50
N LYS A 45 11.15 -9.69 9.24
CA LYS A 45 10.24 -10.69 9.79
C LYS A 45 9.15 -11.10 8.78
N GLY A 46 9.11 -10.47 7.61
CA GLY A 46 8.07 -10.68 6.60
C GLY A 46 6.76 -9.95 6.90
N GLU A 47 6.76 -8.98 7.83
CA GLU A 47 5.60 -8.13 8.11
C GLU A 47 5.58 -6.95 7.14
N THR A 48 4.39 -6.51 6.70
CA THR A 48 4.26 -5.36 5.80
C THR A 48 4.75 -4.09 6.50
N SER A 49 5.73 -3.39 5.91
CA SER A 49 6.26 -2.12 6.41
C SER A 49 5.75 -0.91 5.61
N GLU A 50 5.45 -1.11 4.33
CA GLU A 50 4.90 -0.09 3.44
C GLU A 50 3.86 -0.71 2.50
N LYS A 51 2.83 0.06 2.17
CA LYS A 51 1.80 -0.31 1.20
C LYS A 51 1.38 0.89 0.37
N THR A 52 1.53 0.78 -0.95
CA THR A 52 1.03 1.79 -1.90
C THR A 52 -0.07 1.18 -2.74
N ILE A 53 -1.22 1.85 -2.80
CA ILE A 53 -2.34 1.49 -3.67
C ILE A 53 -2.46 2.58 -4.72
N VAL A 54 -2.36 2.22 -5.99
CA VAL A 54 -2.63 3.10 -7.13
C VAL A 54 -3.98 2.72 -7.71
N ARG A 55 -4.95 3.62 -7.64
CA ARG A 55 -6.28 3.41 -8.21
C ARG A 55 -6.23 3.53 -9.74
N ALA A 56 -7.24 2.98 -10.43
CA ALA A 56 -7.35 3.08 -11.88
C ALA A 56 -7.36 4.53 -12.41
N ASN A 57 -7.83 5.48 -11.59
CA ASN A 57 -7.83 6.92 -11.90
C ASN A 57 -6.50 7.64 -11.58
N GLY A 58 -5.47 6.92 -11.14
CA GLY A 58 -4.14 7.46 -10.84
C GLY A 58 -3.97 8.06 -9.44
N THR A 59 -5.05 8.21 -8.65
CA THR A 59 -4.92 8.62 -7.24
C THR A 59 -4.29 7.51 -6.41
N ARG A 60 -3.63 7.88 -5.31
CA ARG A 60 -2.86 6.92 -4.50
C ARG A 60 -3.21 6.98 -3.03
N LEU A 61 -3.20 5.82 -2.38
CA LEU A 61 -3.07 5.70 -0.93
C LEU A 61 -1.68 5.17 -0.62
N GLU A 62 -0.91 5.92 0.15
CA GLU A 62 0.45 5.62 0.56
C GLU A 62 0.45 5.40 2.09
N TYR A 63 0.76 4.18 2.50
CA TYR A 63 0.93 3.80 3.90
C TYR A 63 2.40 3.50 4.17
N THR A 64 2.96 4.19 5.15
CA THR A 64 4.37 4.07 5.55
C THR A 64 4.47 3.86 7.05
N ASP A 65 5.65 3.42 7.49
CA ASP A 65 5.93 3.13 8.90
C ASP A 65 4.88 2.19 9.52
N ILE A 66 4.40 1.20 8.76
CA ILE A 66 3.42 0.23 9.24
C ILE A 66 4.10 -0.63 10.30
N LYS A 67 3.51 -0.66 11.49
CA LYS A 67 3.96 -1.43 12.64
C LYS A 67 3.35 -2.82 12.65
N SER A 68 3.83 -3.68 13.54
CA SER A 68 3.32 -5.04 13.72
C SER A 68 1.84 -5.11 14.10
N ASP A 69 1.28 -4.05 14.70
CA ASP A 69 -0.16 -3.94 15.02
C ASP A 69 -1.01 -3.45 13.83
N GLY A 70 -0.40 -3.19 12.67
CA GLY A 70 -1.06 -2.67 11.48
C GLY A 70 -1.25 -1.15 11.47
N SER A 71 -0.91 -0.44 12.55
CA SER A 71 -0.96 1.03 12.57
C SER A 71 0.20 1.66 11.80
N GLY A 72 0.01 2.86 11.27
CA GLY A 72 1.04 3.55 10.50
C GLY A 72 0.66 4.97 10.09
N LYS A 73 1.48 5.58 9.25
CA LYS A 73 1.16 6.86 8.60
C LYS A 73 0.34 6.59 7.35
N ALA A 74 -0.56 7.51 7.02
CA ALA A 74 -1.36 7.44 5.81
C ALA A 74 -1.29 8.76 5.04
N LYS A 75 -1.26 8.66 3.73
CA LYS A 75 -1.28 9.78 2.81
C LYS A 75 -2.15 9.42 1.61
N GLU A 76 -3.06 10.30 1.23
CA GLU A 76 -3.83 10.18 0.01
C GLU A 76 -3.40 11.25 -0.99
N VAL A 77 -2.85 10.81 -2.12
CA VAL A 77 -2.42 11.68 -3.21
C VAL A 77 -3.54 11.76 -4.24
N LEU A 78 -4.19 12.92 -4.29
CA LEU A 78 -5.22 13.25 -5.26
C LEU A 78 -4.58 14.01 -6.44
N LYS A 79 -5.40 14.46 -7.39
CA LYS A 79 -4.90 15.11 -8.61
C LYS A 79 -4.10 16.38 -8.32
N ASP A 80 -4.64 17.23 -7.44
CA ASP A 80 -4.14 18.60 -7.23
C ASP A 80 -3.62 18.84 -5.81
N PHE A 81 -3.89 17.93 -4.87
CA PHE A 81 -3.48 18.06 -3.49
C PHE A 81 -3.26 16.69 -2.83
N THR A 82 -2.69 16.74 -1.64
CA THR A 82 -2.42 15.58 -0.80
C THR A 82 -3.10 15.77 0.54
N LEU A 83 -3.69 14.70 1.06
CA LEU A 83 -4.18 14.62 2.43
C LEU A 83 -3.26 13.71 3.25
N GLU A 84 -2.98 14.09 4.49
CA GLU A 84 -2.15 13.30 5.41
C GLU A 84 -2.93 12.90 6.64
N GLY A 85 -2.52 11.80 7.26
CA GLY A 85 -3.16 11.27 8.45
C GLY A 85 -2.56 9.95 8.91
N THR A 86 -3.41 9.08 9.45
CA THR A 86 -2.97 7.85 10.12
C THR A 86 -3.79 6.64 9.69
N LEU A 87 -3.12 5.49 9.64
CA LEU A 87 -3.74 4.17 9.60
C LEU A 87 -3.80 3.62 11.03
N ALA A 88 -5.00 3.30 11.50
CA ALA A 88 -5.21 2.68 12.80
C ALA A 88 -5.06 1.15 12.71
N ALA A 89 -4.81 0.51 13.86
CA ALA A 89 -4.63 -0.94 13.97
C ALA A 89 -5.87 -1.74 13.52
N ASP A 90 -7.06 -1.15 13.58
CA ASP A 90 -8.30 -1.73 13.05
C ASP A 90 -8.45 -1.59 11.52
N GLY A 91 -7.45 -1.04 10.85
CA GLY A 91 -7.44 -0.79 9.41
C GLY A 91 -8.12 0.53 8.98
N LYS A 92 -8.69 1.30 9.92
CA LYS A 92 -9.31 2.59 9.57
C LYS A 92 -8.25 3.62 9.23
N THR A 93 -8.36 4.19 8.04
CA THR A 93 -7.58 5.37 7.65
C THR A 93 -8.34 6.63 8.00
N THR A 94 -7.68 7.58 8.67
CA THR A 94 -8.25 8.91 8.96
C THR A 94 -7.28 9.94 8.42
N LEU A 95 -7.76 10.77 7.49
CA LEU A 95 -7.01 11.88 6.90
C LEU A 95 -7.53 13.18 7.50
N LYS A 96 -6.66 14.16 7.72
CA LYS A 96 -7.01 15.34 8.50
C LYS A 96 -6.69 16.62 7.73
N VAL A 97 -7.65 17.55 7.74
CA VAL A 97 -7.44 18.95 7.35
C VAL A 97 -7.86 19.85 8.50
N THR A 98 -7.03 20.82 8.85
CA THR A 98 -7.35 21.82 9.89
C THR A 98 -7.26 23.22 9.29
N GLU A 99 -8.28 24.02 9.55
CA GLU A 99 -8.37 25.43 9.17
C GLU A 99 -8.97 26.20 10.35
N GLY A 100 -8.19 27.09 10.96
CA GLY A 100 -8.56 27.77 12.20
C GLY A 100 -8.98 26.79 13.30
N THR A 101 -10.23 26.91 13.76
CA THR A 101 -10.83 26.03 14.78
C THR A 101 -11.52 24.79 14.21
N VAL A 102 -11.63 24.69 12.88
CA VAL A 102 -12.34 23.61 12.20
C VAL A 102 -11.36 22.48 11.87
N THR A 103 -11.82 21.25 12.06
CA THR A 103 -11.10 20.05 11.65
C THR A 103 -12.04 19.11 10.91
N LEU A 104 -11.66 18.76 9.68
CA LEU A 104 -12.28 17.70 8.89
C LEU A 104 -11.47 16.39 9.08
N ARG A 105 -12.18 15.28 9.29
CA ARG A 105 -11.63 13.93 9.45
C ARG A 105 -12.47 12.90 8.71
#